data_AF-A0A951JGU3-F1
#
_entry.id   AF-A0A951JGU3-F1
#
_cell.length_a   1.000
_cell.length_b   1.000
_cell.length_c   1.000
_cell.angle_alpha   90.00
_cell.angle_beta   90.00
_cell.angle_gamma   90.00
#
_symmetry.space_group_name_H-M   'P 1'
#
loop_
_entity.id
_entity.type
_entity.pdbx_description
1 polymer ?
#
loop_
_entity_poly.entity_id
_entity_poly.type
_entity_poly.pdbx_seq_one_letter_code
_entity_poly.pdbx_strand_id
1 'polypeptide(L)'
;MTSSSQLTVPNSSTPIRSASCAGAVGTAIAHIMKDHRPDLILSGVNRGANLGEDVTYSGTVSAAMEGALAGIPSIALSQSYARERTGDIMPFAAAEAWAERVLQPLIATP
;
A
#
# COMPACT_ATOMS: atom_id res chain seq x y z
N MET A 1 -4.05 22.92 -5.44
CA MET A 1 -4.95 21.97 -6.14
C MET A 1 -4.11 20.77 -6.54
N THR A 2 -3.82 19.87 -5.62
CA THR A 2 -3.08 18.63 -5.91
C THR A 2 -4.07 17.64 -6.49
N SER A 3 -4.00 17.44 -7.80
CA SER A 3 -4.75 16.39 -8.48
C SER A 3 -4.25 15.05 -7.94
N SER A 4 -4.99 14.44 -7.01
CA SER A 4 -4.77 13.05 -6.60
C SER A 4 -5.06 12.16 -7.81
N SER A 5 -4.02 11.85 -8.59
CA SER A 5 -4.08 10.78 -9.58
C SER A 5 -4.35 9.49 -8.80
N GLN A 6 -5.58 8.98 -8.92
CA GLN A 6 -5.90 7.66 -8.40
C GLN A 6 -5.15 6.66 -9.27
N LEU A 7 -4.18 5.97 -8.66
CA LEU A 7 -3.55 4.82 -9.27
C LEU A 7 -4.67 3.86 -9.70
N THR A 8 -4.68 3.46 -10.96
CA THR A 8 -5.70 2.59 -11.53
C THR A 8 -5.00 1.34 -12.06
N VAL A 9 -5.52 0.16 -11.75
CA VAL A 9 -5.01 -1.09 -12.32
C VAL A 9 -5.44 -1.17 -13.78
N PRO A 10 -4.53 -1.36 -14.76
CA PRO A 10 -4.90 -1.48 -16.16
C PRO A 10 -5.93 -2.61 -16.35
N ASN A 11 -7.03 -2.33 -17.04
CA ASN A 11 -8.15 -3.25 -17.31
C ASN A 11 -9.01 -3.68 -16.10
N SER A 12 -8.94 -2.97 -14.97
CA SER A 12 -9.83 -3.20 -13.82
C SER A 12 -10.84 -2.06 -13.64
N SER A 13 -12.11 -2.42 -13.42
CA SER A 13 -13.16 -1.50 -12.94
C SER A 13 -13.24 -1.41 -11.42
N THR A 14 -12.41 -2.17 -10.70
CA THR A 14 -12.47 -2.31 -9.24
C THR A 14 -11.46 -1.36 -8.57
N PRO A 15 -11.88 -0.57 -7.57
CA PRO A 15 -11.01 0.42 -6.94
C PRO A 15 -9.89 -0.21 -6.09
N ILE A 16 -8.70 0.39 -6.15
CA ILE A 16 -7.57 0.10 -5.25
C ILE A 16 -7.93 0.50 -3.82
N ARG A 17 -7.65 -0.36 -2.82
CA ARG A 17 -7.99 -0.08 -1.41
C ARG A 17 -6.80 -0.31 -0.48
N SER A 18 -6.72 0.55 0.55
CA SER A 18 -5.64 0.56 1.54
C SER A 18 -6.06 -0.08 2.87
N ALA A 19 -5.20 -0.92 3.46
CA ALA A 19 -5.38 -1.46 4.81
C ALA A 19 -4.05 -1.51 5.57
N SER A 20 -4.08 -1.32 6.90
CA SER A 20 -2.87 -1.16 7.72
C SER A 20 -2.50 -2.38 8.58
N CYS A 21 -3.36 -3.41 8.65
CA CYS A 21 -3.06 -4.66 9.36
C CYS A 21 -3.78 -5.87 8.72
N ALA A 22 -3.23 -7.08 8.93
CA ALA A 22 -3.74 -8.32 8.34
C ALA A 22 -5.22 -8.59 8.66
N GLY A 23 -5.65 -8.39 9.91
CA GLY A 23 -7.05 -8.64 10.32
C GLY A 23 -8.06 -7.75 9.58
N ALA A 24 -7.69 -6.53 9.22
CA ALA A 24 -8.54 -5.65 8.42
C ALA A 24 -8.67 -6.15 6.98
N VAL A 25 -7.59 -6.69 6.39
CA VAL A 25 -7.59 -7.28 5.04
C VAL A 25 -8.49 -8.52 5.00
N GLY A 26 -8.30 -9.45 5.93
CA GLY A 26 -9.12 -10.66 6.00
C GLY A 26 -10.61 -10.34 6.16
N THR A 27 -10.95 -9.38 7.04
CA THR A 27 -12.34 -8.93 7.23
C THR A 27 -12.90 -8.27 5.97
N ALA A 28 -12.11 -7.41 5.30
CA ALA A 28 -12.54 -6.74 4.09
C ALA A 28 -12.84 -7.75 2.97
N ILE A 29 -11.94 -8.68 2.71
CA ILE A 29 -12.11 -9.74 1.69
C ILE A 29 -13.31 -10.62 2.02
N ALA A 30 -13.42 -11.08 3.27
CA ALA A 30 -14.42 -12.05 3.66
C ALA A 30 -15.81 -11.44 3.88
N HIS A 31 -15.94 -10.15 4.21
CA HIS A 31 -17.21 -9.56 4.66
C HIS A 31 -17.66 -8.32 3.88
N ILE A 32 -16.73 -7.45 3.48
CA ILE A 32 -17.05 -6.17 2.85
C ILE A 32 -17.06 -6.30 1.32
N MET A 33 -16.16 -7.11 0.78
CA MET A 33 -15.87 -7.21 -0.66
C MET A 33 -16.21 -8.61 -1.22
N LYS A 34 -17.23 -9.27 -0.65
CA LYS A 34 -17.63 -10.64 -1.03
C LYS A 34 -17.95 -10.78 -2.51
N ASP A 35 -18.66 -9.80 -3.06
CA ASP A 35 -19.16 -9.83 -4.43
C ASP A 35 -18.14 -9.32 -5.45
N HIS A 36 -17.14 -8.56 -5.00
CA HIS A 36 -16.14 -7.91 -5.84
C HIS A 36 -14.79 -7.92 -5.12
N ARG A 37 -14.00 -8.96 -5.35
CA ARG A 37 -12.65 -9.05 -4.79
C ARG A 37 -11.77 -7.92 -5.32
N PRO A 38 -10.85 -7.38 -4.50
CA PRO A 38 -9.91 -6.38 -4.98
C PRO A 38 -8.90 -7.00 -5.94
N ASP A 39 -8.52 -6.26 -6.97
CA ASP A 39 -7.47 -6.66 -7.92
C ASP A 39 -6.05 -6.34 -7.39
N LEU A 40 -5.97 -5.42 -6.43
CA LEU A 40 -4.72 -5.01 -5.79
C LEU A 40 -4.98 -4.54 -4.35
N ILE A 41 -4.10 -4.93 -3.43
CA ILE A 41 -4.06 -4.40 -2.07
C ILE A 41 -2.81 -3.54 -1.89
N LEU A 42 -2.99 -2.30 -1.43
CA LEU A 42 -1.89 -1.44 -1.03
C LEU A 42 -1.88 -1.30 0.50
N SER A 43 -0.73 -1.43 1.12
CA SER A 43 -0.59 -1.25 2.57
C SER A 43 0.46 -0.18 2.86
N GLY A 44 0.09 0.89 3.56
CA GLY A 44 0.96 2.03 3.82
C GLY A 44 0.30 3.37 3.41
N VAL A 45 1.07 4.45 3.22
CA VAL A 45 2.53 4.56 3.37
C VAL A 45 2.89 4.68 4.86
N ASN A 46 3.71 3.76 5.38
CA ASN A 46 4.12 3.80 6.79
C ASN A 46 5.04 4.98 7.10
N ARG A 47 4.92 5.56 8.30
CA ARG A 47 5.87 6.54 8.85
C ARG A 47 7.04 5.81 9.53
N GLY A 48 8.04 5.44 8.74
CA GLY A 48 9.23 4.75 9.19
C GLY A 48 9.55 3.64 8.22
N ALA A 49 10.82 3.42 7.96
CA ALA A 49 11.25 2.31 7.12
C ALA A 49 10.98 0.98 7.82
N ASN A 50 10.54 -0.02 7.07
CA ASN A 50 10.49 -1.41 7.53
C ASN A 50 11.64 -2.15 6.84
N LEU A 51 12.82 -2.18 7.46
CA LEU A 51 14.05 -2.75 6.88
C LEU A 51 14.57 -3.89 7.77
N GLY A 52 15.03 -4.98 7.15
CA GLY A 52 15.62 -6.11 7.88
C GLY A 52 14.60 -6.77 8.83
N GLU A 53 14.91 -6.81 10.12
CA GLU A 53 14.08 -7.47 11.14
C GLU A 53 12.73 -6.77 11.37
N ASP A 54 12.62 -5.47 11.07
CA ASP A 54 11.37 -4.70 11.22
C ASP A 54 10.25 -5.22 10.30
N VAL A 55 10.61 -5.91 9.21
CA VAL A 55 9.67 -6.50 8.26
C VAL A 55 8.78 -7.53 8.94
N THR A 56 9.33 -8.37 9.80
CA THR A 56 8.62 -9.47 10.47
C THR A 56 7.57 -8.96 11.46
N TYR A 57 7.78 -7.76 12.02
CA TYR A 57 6.89 -7.15 13.01
C TYR A 57 6.02 -6.03 12.44
N SER A 58 6.16 -5.71 11.15
CA SER A 58 5.46 -4.59 10.54
C SER A 58 4.02 -4.95 10.19
N GLY A 59 3.06 -4.27 10.81
CA GLY A 59 1.64 -4.37 10.45
C GLY A 59 1.37 -3.99 8.99
N THR A 60 2.15 -3.05 8.44
CA THR A 60 2.10 -2.67 7.01
C THR A 60 2.47 -3.86 6.13
N VAL A 61 3.55 -4.56 6.44
CA VAL A 61 3.97 -5.74 5.68
C VAL A 61 3.00 -6.90 5.90
N SER A 62 2.56 -7.15 7.14
CA SER A 62 1.60 -8.22 7.45
C SER A 62 0.29 -8.07 6.69
N ALA A 63 -0.20 -6.84 6.48
CA ALA A 63 -1.41 -6.59 5.70
C ALA A 63 -1.23 -6.96 4.21
N ALA A 64 -0.09 -6.60 3.61
CA ALA A 64 0.21 -6.99 2.23
C ALA A 64 0.43 -8.51 2.11
N MET A 65 1.06 -9.14 3.11
CA MET A 65 1.20 -10.60 3.17
C MET A 65 -0.16 -11.31 3.23
N GLU A 66 -1.10 -10.84 4.04
CA GLU A 66 -2.45 -11.41 4.11
C GLU A 66 -3.16 -11.35 2.76
N GLY A 67 -3.06 -10.22 2.05
CA GLY A 67 -3.60 -10.07 0.70
C GLY A 67 -2.97 -11.05 -0.29
N ALA A 68 -1.64 -11.18 -0.25
CA ALA A 68 -0.91 -12.12 -1.09
C ALA A 68 -1.29 -13.58 -0.79
N LEU A 69 -1.45 -13.95 0.48
CA LEU A 69 -1.93 -15.29 0.91
C LEU A 69 -3.36 -15.56 0.42
N ALA A 70 -4.19 -14.52 0.31
CA ALA A 70 -5.54 -14.61 -0.26
C ALA A 70 -5.56 -14.66 -1.80
N GLY A 71 -4.38 -14.70 -2.45
CA GLY A 71 -4.20 -14.77 -3.90
C GLY A 71 -4.35 -13.43 -4.62
N ILE A 72 -4.28 -12.31 -3.90
CA ILE A 72 -4.44 -10.97 -4.45
C ILE A 72 -3.08 -10.26 -4.50
N PRO A 73 -2.66 -9.72 -5.65
CA PRO A 73 -1.46 -8.89 -5.75
C PRO A 73 -1.43 -7.82 -4.66
N SER A 74 -0.33 -7.70 -3.94
CA SER A 74 -0.26 -6.88 -2.72
C SER A 74 1.08 -6.16 -2.58
N ILE A 75 1.06 -4.87 -2.24
CA ILE A 75 2.27 -4.04 -2.14
C ILE A 75 2.26 -3.28 -0.81
N ALA A 76 3.35 -3.40 -0.04
CA ALA A 76 3.60 -2.60 1.15
C ALA A 76 4.51 -1.40 0.84
N LEU A 77 4.14 -0.21 1.32
CA LEU A 77 4.87 1.05 1.11
C LEU A 77 5.26 1.64 2.46
N SER A 78 6.51 2.05 2.61
CA SER A 78 7.05 2.63 3.83
C SER A 78 8.05 3.73 3.46
N GLN A 79 7.93 4.91 4.06
CA GLN A 79 8.86 6.00 3.80
C GLN A 79 9.88 6.08 4.93
N SER A 80 11.16 6.08 4.59
CA SER A 80 12.25 6.36 5.53
C SER A 80 12.39 7.86 5.76
N TYR A 81 12.82 8.25 6.96
CA TYR A 81 13.08 9.63 7.32
C TYR A 81 14.49 9.71 7.90
N ALA A 82 15.31 10.59 7.34
CA ALA A 82 16.45 11.08 8.10
C ALA A 82 15.89 11.87 9.28
N ARG A 83 16.50 11.73 10.46
CA ARG A 83 16.10 12.46 11.67
C ARG A 83 16.49 13.93 11.51
N GLU A 84 15.76 14.66 10.67
CA GLU A 84 15.96 16.07 10.39
C GLU A 84 15.07 16.92 11.30
N ARG A 85 15.60 18.10 11.62
CA ARG A 85 15.16 19.05 12.64
C ARG A 85 13.64 19.22 12.69
N THR A 86 13.10 19.26 13.90
CA THR A 86 11.72 19.68 14.23
C THR A 86 11.30 20.87 13.36
N GLY A 87 10.47 20.65 12.33
CA GLY A 87 9.96 21.75 11.50
C GLY A 87 9.52 21.41 10.08
N ASP A 88 10.01 20.34 9.45
CA ASP A 88 9.65 20.08 8.04
C ASP A 88 8.30 19.39 7.88
N ILE A 89 7.38 20.11 7.23
CA ILE A 89 5.99 19.75 6.99
C ILE A 89 5.90 18.94 5.69
N MET A 90 6.55 17.78 5.55
CA MET A 90 6.21 16.89 4.42
C MET A 90 6.57 15.43 4.73
N PRO A 91 5.79 14.73 5.57
CA PRO A 91 6.09 13.35 5.91
C PRO A 91 5.96 12.39 4.70
N PHE A 92 5.37 12.75 3.56
CA PHE A 92 5.18 11.79 2.46
C PHE A 92 5.55 12.30 1.07
N ALA A 93 6.30 13.42 0.96
CA ALA A 93 6.59 14.03 -0.34
C ALA A 93 7.29 13.07 -1.32
N ALA A 94 8.18 12.20 -0.84
CA ALA A 94 8.83 11.21 -1.69
C ALA A 94 7.82 10.18 -2.20
N ALA A 95 6.97 9.63 -1.33
CA ALA A 95 5.92 8.71 -1.74
C ALA A 95 4.91 9.38 -2.70
N GLU A 96 4.49 10.61 -2.45
CA GLU A 96 3.58 11.35 -3.34
C GLU A 96 4.21 11.58 -4.73
N ALA A 97 5.50 11.89 -4.80
CA ALA A 97 6.18 12.16 -6.06
C ALA A 97 6.48 10.90 -6.90
N TRP A 98 6.68 9.76 -6.23
CA TRP A 98 7.23 8.55 -6.87
C TRP A 98 6.32 7.32 -6.84
N ALA A 99 5.36 7.21 -5.92
CA ALA A 99 4.57 5.99 -5.77
C ALA A 99 3.91 5.59 -7.08
N GLU A 100 3.23 6.51 -7.77
CA GLU A 100 2.59 6.18 -9.05
C GLU A 100 3.60 5.71 -10.11
N ARG A 101 4.74 6.40 -10.23
CA ARG A 101 5.79 6.07 -11.22
C ARG A 101 6.42 4.69 -10.99
N VAL A 102 6.57 4.30 -9.72
CA VAL A 102 7.16 3.01 -9.34
C VAL A 102 6.12 1.89 -9.43
N LEU A 103 4.88 2.17 -9.04
CA LEU A 103 3.84 1.15 -8.96
C LEU A 103 3.23 0.83 -10.33
N GLN A 104 3.11 1.80 -11.24
CA GLN A 104 2.50 1.55 -12.56
C GLN A 104 3.16 0.39 -13.33
N PRO A 105 4.50 0.31 -13.46
CA PRO A 105 5.14 -0.83 -14.12
C PRO A 105 4.89 -2.17 -13.42
N LEU A 106 4.85 -2.17 -12.09
CA LEU A 106 4.64 -3.39 -11.29
C LEU A 106 3.21 -3.91 -11.43
N ILE A 107 2.23 -3.02 -11.49
CA ILE A 107 0.82 -3.35 -11.62
C ILE A 107 0.46 -3.74 -13.07
N ALA A 108 1.19 -3.21 -14.06
CA ALA A 108 1.00 -3.55 -15.47
C ALA A 108 1.67 -4.88 -15.88
N THR A 109 2.45 -5.49 -14.98
CA THR A 109 3.09 -6.79 -15.27
C THR A 109 2.07 -7.92 -15.09
N PRO A 110 1.91 -8.84 -16.07
CA PRO A 110 0.95 -9.95 -16.01
C PRO A 110 1.17 -10.92 -14.86
#